data_AF-A0A9X3JNN4-F1
#
_entry.id   AF-A0A9X3JNN4-F1
#
_cell.length_a   1.000
_cell.length_b   1.000
_cell.length_c   1.000
_cell.angle_alpha   90.00
_cell.angle_beta   90.00
_cell.angle_gamma   90.00
#
_symmetry.space_group_name_H-M   'P 1'
#
loop_
_entity.id
_entity.type
_entity.pdbx_description
1 polymer ?
#
loop_
_entity_poly.entity_id
_entity_poly.type
_entity_poly.pdbx_seq_one_letter_code
_entity_poly.pdbx_strand_id
1 'polypeptide(L)'
;MIRHHLAASSPRSPQWFDPAHQADILAAFDSQLAAGLHDRKPHSPRPERVRELGQLAAASALPARAALLRWGALPASVRAHLLTSWYGSQVARSSAA
;
A
#
# COMPACT_ATOMS: atom_id res chain seq x y z
N MET A 1 27.18 -17.07 -8.40
CA MET A 1 26.12 -16.06 -8.59
C MET A 1 24.82 -16.63 -8.07
N ILE A 2 24.44 -16.28 -6.85
CA ILE A 2 23.19 -16.74 -6.25
C ILE A 2 22.07 -15.93 -6.91
N ARG A 3 21.36 -16.54 -7.85
CA ARG A 3 20.06 -16.03 -8.30
C ARG A 3 19.16 -16.10 -7.08
N HIS A 4 18.90 -14.95 -6.45
CA HIS A 4 17.77 -14.83 -5.54
C HIS A 4 16.52 -15.12 -6.37
N HIS A 5 16.09 -16.39 -6.37
CA HIS A 5 14.70 -16.72 -6.60
C HIS A 5 13.92 -15.89 -5.59
N LEU A 6 13.43 -14.74 -6.05
CA LEU A 6 12.33 -14.01 -5.43
C LEU A 6 11.33 -15.09 -5.07
N ALA A 7 11.28 -15.39 -3.78
CA ALA A 7 10.38 -16.34 -3.20
C ALA A 7 9.03 -16.08 -3.85
N ALA A 8 8.45 -17.12 -4.43
CA ALA A 8 7.05 -17.14 -4.84
C ALA A 8 6.26 -16.71 -3.62
N SER A 9 6.05 -15.39 -3.50
CA SER A 9 5.41 -14.79 -2.37
C SER A 9 4.02 -15.36 -2.42
N SER A 10 3.62 -16.04 -1.35
CA SER A 10 2.30 -16.64 -1.23
C SER A 10 1.27 -15.70 -1.85
N PRO A 11 0.37 -16.16 -2.75
CA PRO A 11 -0.54 -15.28 -3.51
C PRO A 11 -1.47 -14.43 -2.62
N ARG A 12 -1.40 -14.60 -1.30
CA ARG A 12 -2.13 -13.86 -0.27
C ARG A 12 -1.33 -12.78 0.45
N SER A 13 -0.02 -12.64 0.21
CA SER A 13 0.79 -11.57 0.82
C SER A 13 0.78 -10.33 -0.08
N PRO A 14 0.38 -9.15 0.42
CA PRO A 14 0.36 -7.93 -0.37
C PRO A 14 1.76 -7.68 -0.94
N GLN A 15 1.88 -7.68 -2.27
CA GLN A 15 3.18 -7.43 -2.91
C GLN A 15 3.48 -5.93 -2.91
N TRP A 16 3.58 -5.30 -1.74
CA TRP A 16 3.94 -3.88 -1.62
C TRP A 16 5.36 -3.57 -2.11
N PHE A 17 6.16 -4.60 -2.42
CA PHE A 17 7.45 -4.51 -3.09
C PHE A 17 7.32 -4.39 -4.62
N ASP A 18 6.14 -4.70 -5.19
CA ASP A 18 5.87 -4.53 -6.62
C ASP A 18 5.76 -3.04 -7.00
N PRO A 19 6.46 -2.57 -8.04
CA PRO A 19 6.44 -1.15 -8.43
C PRO A 19 5.06 -0.59 -8.77
N ALA A 20 4.15 -1.38 -9.36
CA ALA A 20 2.80 -0.91 -9.68
C ALA A 20 1.98 -0.72 -8.39
N HIS A 21 2.05 -1.68 -7.47
CA HIS A 21 1.40 -1.53 -6.16
C HIS A 21 1.99 -0.37 -5.37
N GLN A 22 3.31 -0.12 -5.45
CA GLN A 22 3.93 1.06 -4.81
C GLN A 22 3.36 2.38 -5.33
N ALA A 23 3.12 2.48 -6.65
CA ALA A 23 2.52 3.66 -7.26
C ALA A 23 1.06 3.86 -6.79
N ASP A 24 0.27 2.79 -6.72
CA ASP A 24 -1.11 2.84 -6.23
C ASP A 24 -1.17 3.26 -4.75
N ILE A 25 -0.24 2.74 -3.92
CA ILE A 25 -0.12 3.12 -2.51
C ILE A 25 0.21 4.61 -2.39
N LEU A 26 1.12 5.12 -3.23
CA LEU A 26 1.49 6.54 -3.24
C LEU A 26 0.29 7.41 -3.62
N ALA A 27 -0.42 7.07 -4.70
CA ALA A 27 -1.59 7.83 -5.15
C ALA A 27 -2.71 7.85 -4.10
N ALA A 28 -2.97 6.70 -3.45
CA ALA A 28 -3.94 6.61 -2.37
C ALA A 28 -3.52 7.45 -1.14
N PHE A 29 -2.23 7.45 -0.82
CA PHE A 29 -1.68 8.24 0.28
C PHE A 29 -1.78 9.75 0.03
N ASP A 30 -1.46 10.21 -1.17
CA ASP A 30 -1.58 11.62 -1.57
C ASP A 30 -3.05 12.07 -1.55
N SER A 31 -3.96 11.22 -2.01
CA SER A 31 -5.41 11.47 -1.94
C SER A 31 -5.89 11.60 -0.49
N GLN A 32 -5.37 10.76 0.41
CA GLN A 32 -5.68 10.81 1.84
C GLN A 32 -5.13 12.07 2.51
N LEU A 33 -3.96 12.56 2.09
CA LEU A 33 -3.41 13.84 2.55
C LEU A 33 -4.25 15.02 2.05
N ALA A 34 -4.66 14.99 0.77
CA ALA A 34 -5.46 16.04 0.14
C ALA A 34 -6.88 16.14 0.72
N ALA A 35 -7.50 15.00 1.05
CA ALA A 35 -8.84 14.94 1.66
C ALA A 35 -8.90 15.53 3.09
N GLY A 36 -7.74 15.87 3.67
CA GLY A 36 -7.62 16.29 5.06
C GLY A 36 -7.76 15.10 6.00
N LEU A 37 -6.81 14.92 6.90
CA LEU A 37 -6.73 13.79 7.84
C LEU A 37 -7.82 13.81 8.95
N HIS A 38 -8.96 14.45 8.69
CA HIS A 38 -10.00 14.78 9.67
C HIS A 38 -10.97 13.63 9.96
N ASP A 39 -10.84 12.48 9.29
CA ASP A 39 -11.71 11.34 9.53
C ASP A 39 -11.33 10.61 10.83
N ARG A 40 -11.89 11.09 11.95
CA ARG A 40 -11.80 10.48 13.30
C ARG A 40 -12.67 9.22 13.41
N LYS A 41 -12.67 8.34 12.41
CA LYS A 41 -13.30 7.02 12.54
C LYS A 41 -12.56 6.19 13.58
N PRO A 42 -13.28 5.40 14.40
CA PRO A 42 -12.70 4.62 15.50
C PRO A 42 -11.68 3.53 15.11
N HIS A 43 -11.33 3.40 13.83
CA HIS A 43 -10.35 2.44 13.31
C HIS A 43 -9.41 3.04 12.26
N SER A 44 -9.35 4.38 12.18
CA SER A 44 -8.42 5.09 11.30
C SER A 44 -7.14 5.45 12.04
N PRO A 45 -5.97 5.36 11.39
CA PRO A 45 -4.73 5.85 11.99
C PRO A 45 -4.86 7.35 12.32
N ARG A 46 -4.32 7.74 13.48
CA ARG A 46 -4.36 9.14 13.93
C ARG A 46 -3.69 10.05 12.89
N PRO A 47 -4.22 11.27 12.65
CA PRO A 47 -3.67 12.21 11.67
C PRO A 47 -2.18 12.51 11.91
N GLU A 48 -1.74 12.59 13.16
CA GLU A 48 -0.34 12.82 13.52
C GLU A 48 0.54 11.65 13.04
N ARG A 49 0.10 10.42 13.29
CA ARG A 49 0.79 9.21 12.86
C ARG A 49 0.89 9.09 11.34
N VAL A 50 -0.15 9.53 10.61
CA VAL A 50 -0.12 9.56 9.14
C VAL A 50 0.94 10.53 8.62
N ARG A 51 1.07 11.70 9.25
CA ARG A 51 2.12 12.69 8.92
C ARG A 51 3.52 12.17 9.22
N GLU A 52 3.72 11.59 10.41
CA GLU A 52 5.00 11.00 10.81
C GLU A 52 5.46 9.91 9.83
N LEU A 53 4.56 8.98 9.47
CA LEU A 53 4.86 7.92 8.51
C LEU A 53 5.13 8.48 7.11
N GLY A 54 4.42 9.54 6.69
CA GLY A 54 4.69 10.25 5.45
C GLY A 54 6.08 10.88 5.40
N GLN A 55 6.51 11.52 6.49
CA GLN A 55 7.85 12.10 6.62
C GLN A 55 8.94 11.01 6.62
N LEU A 56 8.73 9.90 7.35
CA LEU A 56 9.65 8.77 7.35
C LEU A 56 9.75 8.11 5.96
N ALA A 57 8.64 8.04 5.22
CA ALA A 57 8.62 7.53 3.86
C ALA A 57 9.37 8.46 2.90
N ALA A 58 9.21 9.78 3.04
CA ALA A 58 9.93 10.77 2.25
C ALA A 58 11.45 10.76 2.52
N ALA A 59 11.85 10.52 3.77
CA ALA A 59 13.26 10.40 4.16
C ALA A 59 13.90 9.05 3.79
N SER A 60 13.12 8.07 3.34
CA SER A 60 13.61 6.72 3.04
C SER A 60 14.15 6.63 1.61
N ALA A 61 15.41 6.29 1.44
CA ALA A 61 16.01 5.99 0.13
C ALA A 61 15.57 4.63 -0.46
N LEU A 62 14.89 3.80 0.33
CA LEU A 62 14.40 2.48 -0.09
C LEU A 62 12.91 2.57 -0.49
N PRO A 63 12.54 2.35 -1.77
CA PRO A 63 11.16 2.46 -2.25
C PRO A 63 10.19 1.52 -1.54
N ALA A 64 10.58 0.25 -1.37
CA ALA A 64 9.74 -0.74 -0.68
C ALA A 64 9.47 -0.37 0.79
N ARG A 65 10.46 0.22 1.48
CA ARG A 65 10.28 0.72 2.84
C ARG A 65 9.35 1.93 2.87
N ALA A 66 9.52 2.86 1.93
CA ALA A 66 8.65 4.03 1.80
C ALA A 66 7.19 3.60 1.54
N ALA A 67 6.97 2.62 0.68
CA ALA A 67 5.67 2.04 0.42
C ALA A 67 5.06 1.34 1.65
N LEU A 68 5.85 0.58 2.41
CA LEU A 68 5.39 -0.04 3.65
C LEU A 68 4.95 1.00 4.70
N LEU A 69 5.70 2.09 4.83
CA LEU A 69 5.38 3.19 5.74
C LEU A 69 4.08 3.89 5.33
N ARG A 70 3.92 4.20 4.04
CA ARG A 70 2.67 4.77 3.48
C ARG A 70 1.50 3.80 3.64
N TRP A 71 1.72 2.51 3.40
CA TRP A 71 0.71 1.46 3.61
C TRP A 71 0.20 1.43 5.05
N GLY A 72 1.10 1.52 6.04
CA GLY A 72 0.73 1.60 7.46
C GLY A 72 -0.04 2.87 7.83
N ALA A 73 0.01 3.90 6.99
CA ALA A 73 -0.68 5.17 7.19
C ALA A 73 -2.08 5.23 6.52
N LEU A 74 -2.41 4.25 5.67
CA LEU A 74 -3.70 4.20 4.99
C LEU A 74 -4.81 3.63 5.91
N PRO A 75 -6.05 4.16 5.84
CA PRO A 75 -7.20 3.56 6.51
C PRO A 75 -7.44 2.11 6.08
N ALA A 76 -8.02 1.31 6.98
CA ALA A 76 -8.32 -0.10 6.69
C ALA A 76 -9.21 -0.29 5.45
N SER A 77 -10.17 0.62 5.22
CA SER A 77 -11.03 0.61 4.04
C SER A 77 -10.26 0.83 2.74
N VAL A 78 -9.31 1.77 2.72
CA VAL A 78 -8.48 2.04 1.55
C VAL A 78 -7.56 0.87 1.25
N ARG A 79 -6.95 0.27 2.28
CA ARG A 79 -6.14 -0.93 2.14
C ARG A 79 -6.95 -2.10 1.60
N ALA A 80 -8.17 -2.32 2.12
CA ALA A 80 -9.07 -3.35 1.62
C ALA A 80 -9.42 -3.12 0.15
N HIS A 81 -9.74 -1.88 -0.24
CA HIS A 81 -10.04 -1.53 -1.62
C HIS A 81 -8.86 -1.80 -2.58
N LEU A 82 -7.65 -1.42 -2.19
CA LEU A 82 -6.43 -1.71 -2.97
C LEU A 82 -6.21 -3.22 -3.13
N LEU A 83 -6.32 -4.00 -2.04
CA LEU A 83 -6.20 -5.46 -2.11
C LEU A 83 -7.28 -6.07 -3.00
N THR A 84 -8.53 -5.65 -2.87
CA THR A 84 -9.62 -6.11 -3.73
C THR A 84 -9.36 -5.75 -5.20
N SER A 85 -8.83 -4.56 -5.49
CA SER A 85 -8.53 -4.16 -6.86
C SER A 85 -7.39 -5.01 -7.46
N TRP A 86 -6.28 -5.17 -6.74
CA TRP A 86 -5.13 -5.95 -7.18
C TRP A 86 -5.47 -7.42 -7.40
N TYR A 87 -6.14 -8.05 -6.42
CA TYR A 87 -6.39 -9.49 -6.44
C TYR A 87 -7.73 -9.87 -7.06
N GLY A 88 -8.75 -9.01 -6.98
CA GLY A 88 -10.03 -9.19 -7.67
C GLY A 88 -9.87 -9.12 -9.20
N SER A 89 -8.97 -8.26 -9.69
CA SER A 89 -8.62 -8.18 -11.11
C SER A 89 -7.86 -9.40 -11.64
N GLN A 90 -7.27 -10.22 -10.76
CA GLN A 90 -6.63 -11.49 -11.15
C GLN A 90 -7.65 -12.62 -11.27
N VAL A 91 -8.68 -12.67 -10.40
CA VAL A 91 -9.74 -13.68 -10.49
C VAL A 91 -10.55 -13.54 -11.78
N ALA A 92 -10.89 -12.31 -12.19
CA ALA A 92 -11.61 -12.05 -13.44
C ALA A 92 -10.79 -12.40 -14.70
N ARG A 93 -9.46 -12.28 -14.65
CA ARG A 93 -8.58 -12.66 -15.77
C ARG A 93 -8.40 -14.16 -15.90
N SER A 94 -8.34 -14.89 -14.79
CA SER A 94 -8.21 -16.36 -14.80
C SER A 94 -9.50 -17.09 -15.17
N SER A 95 -10.65 -16.42 -15.13
CA SER A 95 -11.96 -17.01 -15.51
C SER A 95 -12.39 -16.66 -16.94
N ALA A 96 -11.59 -15.87 -17.66
CA ALA A 96 -11.79 -15.53 -19.07
C ALA A 96 -10.82 -16.28 -20.02
N ALA A 97 -10.11 -17.30 -19.51
CA ALA A 97 -9.16 -18.12 -20.25
C ALA A 97 -9.69 -19.55 -20.45
#